data_AF-A0A9N7YWB8-F1
#
_entry.id   AF-A0A9N7YWB8-F1
#
_cell.length_a   1.000
_cell.length_b   1.000
_cell.length_c   1.000
_cell.angle_alpha   90.00
_cell.angle_beta   90.00
_cell.angle_gamma   90.00
#
_symmetry.space_group_name_H-M   'P 1'
#
loop_
_entity.id
_entity.type
_entity.pdbx_description
1 polymer ?
#
loop_
_entity_poly.entity_id
_entity_poly.type
_entity_poly.pdbx_seq_one_letter_code
_entity_poly.pdbx_strand_id
1 'polypeptide(L)'
;MGNYRAKVKHLGLPELQVNTLKRKSAADSTPAKNVKKAKKSEVNYLPPPPQGESLESLEQVRVELLYEFKKRDNDSVINDKMATTFSLRRTDVILNKPPVIDFRARWPALFALSQVEEEFRRITLKPLQSTFLGKLDQYTPQLLSLFRRKGGAVGRKLDETLDMLNKDNSIESRREAVVRGLILYLGEKPEGFIKVYQIFDNDDAAAFQEAISTMVLNIFMVSKAKDEGLDNQIGIAIEGEEVLFGISDVAHACAFLIGLTYALELSYPKKLKYTFEVFQKIFLELEDVNLKMSSKVHDLKVMLHA
;
A
#
# COMPACT_ATOMS: atom_id res chain seq x y z
N MET A 1 -22.19 24.77 6.15
CA MET A 1 -20.84 24.60 6.78
C MET A 1 -19.70 25.10 5.88
N GLY A 2 -19.85 26.21 5.14
CA GLY A 2 -18.89 26.58 4.07
C GLY A 2 -17.67 27.42 4.47
N ASN A 3 -17.59 27.94 5.71
CA ASN A 3 -16.58 28.93 6.11
C ASN A 3 -15.77 28.57 7.36
N TYR A 4 -15.86 27.33 7.85
CA TYR A 4 -15.10 26.89 9.02
C TYR A 4 -13.59 27.02 8.78
N ARG A 5 -13.13 26.57 7.61
CA ARG A 5 -11.72 26.57 7.21
C ARG A 5 -11.09 27.97 7.15
N ALA A 6 -11.85 28.97 6.72
CA ALA A 6 -11.42 30.37 6.72
C ALA A 6 -11.36 30.94 8.16
N LYS A 7 -12.33 30.58 9.00
CA LYS A 7 -12.41 31.00 10.40
C LYS A 7 -11.29 30.43 11.26
N VAL A 8 -10.87 29.17 11.09
CA VAL A 8 -9.79 28.56 11.89
C VAL A 8 -8.38 28.81 11.36
N LYS A 9 -8.21 29.54 10.26
CA LYS A 9 -6.91 29.80 9.62
C LYS A 9 -5.91 30.54 10.53
N HIS A 10 -6.40 31.38 11.44
CA HIS A 10 -5.58 32.13 12.40
C HIS A 10 -4.97 31.23 13.48
N LEU A 11 -5.45 29.99 13.65
CA LEU A 11 -4.94 29.04 14.65
C LEU A 11 -3.63 28.36 14.24
N GLY A 12 -3.06 28.70 13.08
CA GLY A 12 -1.74 28.20 12.67
C GLY A 12 -1.68 26.71 12.32
N LEU A 13 -2.82 26.01 12.22
CA LEU A 13 -2.88 24.58 11.94
C LEU A 13 -2.21 24.23 10.59
N PRO A 14 -1.22 23.30 10.57
CA PRO A 14 -0.50 22.91 9.34
C PRO A 14 -1.42 22.50 8.19
N GLU A 15 -2.50 21.77 8.48
CA GLU A 15 -3.60 21.36 7.59
C GLU A 15 -4.19 22.50 6.72
N LEU A 16 -4.19 23.73 7.24
CA LEU A 16 -4.77 24.90 6.61
C LEU A 16 -3.74 25.66 5.75
N GLN A 17 -2.45 25.38 5.94
CA GLN A 17 -1.35 26.06 5.27
C GLN A 17 -0.91 25.37 3.98
N VAL A 18 -1.12 24.06 3.85
CA VAL A 18 -0.67 23.23 2.71
C VAL A 18 -1.29 23.63 1.37
N ASN A 19 -2.54 24.10 1.40
CA ASN A 19 -3.24 24.59 0.21
C ASN A 19 -3.17 26.12 0.03
N THR A 20 -2.40 26.84 0.86
CA THR A 20 -2.33 28.30 0.79
C THR A 20 -1.25 28.74 -0.21
N LEU A 21 -1.64 29.58 -1.18
CA LEU A 21 -0.78 30.14 -2.25
C LEU A 21 0.53 30.78 -1.72
N LYS A 22 0.55 31.26 -0.48
CA LYS A 22 1.69 31.97 0.14
C LYS A 22 2.95 31.11 0.36
N ARG A 23 2.84 29.77 0.39
CA ARG A 23 4.00 28.86 0.48
C ARG A 23 4.35 28.19 -0.85
N LYS A 24 3.63 28.49 -1.93
CA LYS A 24 3.98 27.99 -3.26
C LYS A 24 5.12 28.83 -3.83
N SER A 25 6.08 28.18 -4.48
CA SER A 25 7.12 28.89 -5.26
C SER A 25 6.44 29.78 -6.30
N ALA A 26 7.09 30.87 -6.74
CA ALA A 26 6.51 31.77 -7.74
C ALA A 26 6.11 31.04 -9.05
N ALA A 27 6.77 29.93 -9.36
CA ALA A 27 6.48 29.04 -10.50
C ALA A 27 5.28 28.10 -10.30
N ASP A 28 4.75 27.98 -9.08
CA ASP A 28 3.67 27.06 -8.69
C ASP A 28 2.39 27.76 -8.22
N SER A 29 2.30 29.08 -8.34
CA SER A 29 1.24 29.94 -7.77
C SER A 29 -0.15 29.83 -8.44
N THR A 30 -0.49 28.71 -9.09
CA THR A 30 -1.85 28.51 -9.59
C THR A 30 -2.75 27.92 -8.50
N PRO A 31 -4.02 28.38 -8.38
CA PRO A 31 -4.96 27.94 -7.33
C PRO A 31 -5.23 26.42 -7.28
N ALA A 32 -4.96 25.69 -8.36
CA ALA A 32 -5.29 24.27 -8.52
C ALA A 32 -4.09 23.30 -8.59
N LYS A 33 -2.85 23.79 -8.73
CA LYS A 33 -1.66 22.91 -8.77
C LYS A 33 -1.45 22.31 -7.37
N ASN A 34 -1.43 20.99 -7.28
CA ASN A 34 -1.40 20.17 -6.05
C ASN A 34 -2.73 20.00 -5.28
N VAL A 35 -3.87 20.50 -5.78
CA VAL A 35 -5.17 20.03 -5.29
C VAL A 35 -5.40 18.64 -5.90
N LYS A 36 -4.77 17.61 -5.33
CA LYS A 36 -5.20 16.22 -5.58
C LYS A 36 -6.67 16.18 -5.20
N LYS A 37 -7.58 15.88 -6.14
CA LYS A 37 -8.91 15.39 -5.76
C LYS A 37 -8.62 14.22 -4.82
N ALA A 38 -9.15 14.25 -3.60
CA ALA A 38 -9.12 13.08 -2.73
C ALA A 38 -9.60 11.92 -3.61
N LYS A 39 -8.80 10.88 -3.79
CA LYS A 39 -9.20 9.69 -4.57
C LYS A 39 -9.22 8.45 -3.70
N LYS A 40 -8.58 8.53 -2.53
CA LYS A 40 -8.25 7.41 -1.67
C LYS A 40 -8.90 7.45 -0.28
N SER A 41 -9.94 8.26 -0.10
CA SER A 41 -10.44 8.61 1.25
C SER A 41 -9.39 9.25 2.17
N GLU A 42 -8.19 9.52 1.63
CA GLU A 42 -7.12 10.27 2.24
C GLU A 42 -7.51 11.76 2.19
N VAL A 43 -7.80 12.32 3.36
CA VAL A 43 -7.55 13.75 3.57
C VAL A 43 -6.03 13.86 3.59
N ASN A 44 -5.42 14.73 2.79
CA ASN A 44 -3.98 15.02 2.87
C ASN A 44 -3.67 15.62 4.26
N TYR A 45 -3.57 14.73 5.25
CA TYR A 45 -3.58 15.03 6.67
C TYR A 45 -2.14 15.27 7.12
N LEU A 46 -1.90 16.48 7.64
CA LEU A 46 -0.63 16.90 8.22
C LEU A 46 -0.86 17.18 9.70
N PRO A 47 -0.71 16.16 10.57
CA PRO A 47 -0.91 16.35 12.00
C PRO A 47 0.09 17.37 12.53
N PRO A 48 -0.32 18.24 13.48
CA PRO A 48 0.63 19.06 14.21
C PRO A 48 1.58 18.16 15.03
N PRO A 49 2.76 18.66 15.41
CA PRO A 49 3.59 18.02 16.42
C PRO A 49 2.79 17.71 17.70
N PRO A 50 3.09 16.59 18.41
CA PRO A 50 2.51 16.31 19.71
C PRO A 50 2.73 17.46 20.70
N GLN A 51 1.88 17.54 21.73
CA GLN A 51 1.98 18.59 22.73
C GLN A 51 3.35 18.53 23.44
N GLY A 52 4.08 19.65 23.43
CA GLY A 52 5.41 19.76 24.03
C GLY A 52 6.56 19.42 23.07
N GLU A 53 6.28 18.95 21.86
CA GLU A 53 7.30 18.62 20.85
C GLU A 53 7.47 19.77 19.84
N SER A 54 8.71 20.03 19.45
CA SER A 54 9.09 20.88 18.31
C SER A 54 9.59 20.02 17.14
N LEU A 55 9.84 20.62 15.97
CA LEU A 55 10.42 19.87 14.85
C LEU A 55 11.85 19.38 15.17
N GLU A 56 12.60 20.17 15.92
CA GLU A 56 13.95 19.83 16.38
C GLU A 56 13.93 18.66 17.37
N SER A 57 13.00 18.64 18.33
CA SER A 57 12.88 17.52 19.27
C SER A 57 12.44 16.23 18.57
N LEU A 58 11.51 16.32 17.61
CA LEU A 58 11.11 15.16 16.80
C LEU A 58 12.27 14.63 15.93
N GLU A 59 13.12 15.51 15.40
CA GLU A 59 14.31 15.10 14.65
C GLU A 59 15.30 14.36 15.58
N GLN A 60 15.45 14.80 16.84
CA GLN A 60 16.25 14.10 17.83
C GLN A 60 15.68 12.70 18.14
N VAL A 61 14.37 12.58 18.35
CA VAL A 61 13.70 11.27 18.54
C VAL A 61 13.88 10.36 17.32
N ARG A 62 13.85 10.91 16.10
CA ARG A 62 14.13 10.15 14.87
C ARG A 62 15.57 9.64 14.84
N VAL A 63 16.55 10.44 15.22
CA VAL A 63 17.96 10.00 15.27
C VAL A 63 18.12 8.86 16.27
N GLU A 64 17.50 8.97 17.45
CA GLU A 64 17.50 7.90 18.45
C GLU A 64 16.83 6.62 17.92
N LEU A 65 15.72 6.76 17.19
CA LEU A 65 15.02 5.62 16.56
C LEU A 65 15.96 4.81 15.65
N LEU A 66 16.92 5.44 14.95
CA LEU A 66 17.90 4.71 14.12
C LEU A 66 18.81 3.78 14.95
N TYR A 67 19.09 4.14 16.20
CA TYR A 67 19.87 3.31 17.11
C TYR A 67 18.98 2.25 17.77
N GLU A 68 17.80 2.64 18.24
CA GLU A 68 16.83 1.72 18.84
C GLU A 68 16.40 0.59 17.89
N PHE A 69 16.27 0.89 16.60
CA PHE A 69 15.91 -0.09 15.58
C PHE A 69 16.97 -1.18 15.35
N LYS A 70 18.23 -0.96 15.77
CA LYS A 70 19.31 -1.95 15.68
C LYS A 70 19.34 -2.92 16.86
N LYS A 71 18.58 -2.64 17.93
CA LYS A 71 18.53 -3.47 19.13
C LYS A 71 17.56 -4.63 18.95
N ARG A 72 17.86 -5.77 19.56
CA ARG A 72 16.93 -6.91 19.63
C ARG A 72 15.82 -6.62 20.63
N ASP A 73 14.63 -7.18 20.39
CA ASP A 73 13.47 -7.17 21.28
C ASP A 73 13.02 -5.77 21.74
N ASN A 74 13.07 -4.79 20.82
CA ASN A 74 12.85 -3.38 21.14
C ASN A 74 11.55 -2.81 20.53
N ASP A 75 10.61 -3.68 20.18
CA ASP A 75 9.42 -3.33 19.41
C ASP A 75 8.55 -2.27 20.10
N SER A 76 8.41 -2.32 21.44
CA SER A 76 7.64 -1.32 22.19
C SER A 76 8.24 0.08 22.04
N VAL A 77 9.57 0.20 22.19
CA VAL A 77 10.26 1.49 22.08
C VAL A 77 10.21 2.00 20.64
N ILE A 78 10.37 1.11 19.65
CA ILE A 78 10.22 1.43 18.23
C ILE A 78 8.80 1.94 17.96
N ASN A 79 7.78 1.27 18.47
CA ASN A 79 6.37 1.66 18.33
C ASN A 79 6.11 3.05 18.90
N ASP A 80 6.59 3.33 20.11
CA ASP A 80 6.41 4.61 20.77
C ASP A 80 7.13 5.74 20.02
N LYS A 81 8.40 5.53 19.66
CA LYS A 81 9.17 6.52 18.88
C LYS A 81 8.56 6.75 17.50
N MET A 82 8.10 5.70 16.84
CA MET A 82 7.37 5.82 15.57
C MET A 82 6.09 6.63 15.77
N ALA A 83 5.29 6.36 16.81
CA ALA A 83 4.09 7.13 17.09
C ALA A 83 4.39 8.61 17.34
N THR A 84 5.38 8.93 18.18
CA THR A 84 5.80 10.31 18.48
C THR A 84 6.23 11.06 17.22
N THR A 85 6.95 10.40 16.33
CA THR A 85 7.52 11.02 15.11
C THR A 85 6.59 10.98 13.89
N PHE A 86 5.32 10.58 14.07
CA PHE A 86 4.35 10.47 12.96
C PHE A 86 4.15 11.78 12.19
N SER A 87 4.06 12.92 12.90
CA SER A 87 3.88 14.24 12.26
C SER A 87 5.09 14.65 11.40
N LEU A 88 6.30 14.35 11.87
CA LEU A 88 7.53 14.59 11.11
C LEU A 88 7.57 13.71 9.86
N ARG A 89 7.26 12.41 9.98
CA ARG A 89 7.15 11.50 8.82
C ARG A 89 6.14 11.96 7.79
N ARG A 90 4.92 12.33 8.21
CA ARG A 90 3.89 12.85 7.29
C ARG A 90 4.35 14.13 6.60
N THR A 91 5.09 14.99 7.30
CA THR A 91 5.70 16.20 6.72
C THR A 91 6.70 15.83 5.62
N ASP A 92 7.61 14.90 5.89
CA ASP A 92 8.59 14.43 4.90
C ASP A 92 7.91 13.84 3.66
N VAL A 93 6.93 12.96 3.84
CA VAL A 93 6.23 12.29 2.74
C VAL A 93 5.41 13.29 1.91
N ILE A 94 4.65 14.18 2.55
CA ILE A 94 3.69 15.05 1.83
C ILE A 94 4.38 16.26 1.22
N LEU A 95 5.32 16.89 1.94
CA LEU A 95 5.95 18.14 1.51
C LEU A 95 7.23 17.90 0.72
N ASN A 96 8.11 17.03 1.23
CA ASN A 96 9.44 16.83 0.62
C ASN A 96 9.38 15.83 -0.53
N LYS A 97 8.48 14.84 -0.46
CA LYS A 97 8.29 13.78 -1.48
C LYS A 97 9.62 13.21 -1.99
N PRO A 98 10.51 12.76 -1.07
CA PRO A 98 11.79 12.20 -1.48
C PRO A 98 11.59 10.89 -2.26
N PRO A 99 12.56 10.49 -3.08
CA PRO A 99 12.64 9.13 -3.64
C PRO A 99 12.52 8.07 -2.53
N VAL A 100 11.94 6.91 -2.84
CA VAL A 100 11.75 5.82 -1.86
C VAL A 100 13.07 5.37 -1.22
N ILE A 101 14.17 5.32 -1.97
CA ILE A 101 15.49 4.96 -1.44
C ILE A 101 15.94 5.91 -0.31
N ASP A 102 15.78 7.22 -0.51
CA ASP A 102 16.16 8.24 0.46
C ASP A 102 15.20 8.23 1.66
N PHE A 103 13.91 8.02 1.41
CA PHE A 103 12.92 7.92 2.47
C PHE A 103 13.16 6.71 3.37
N ARG A 104 13.51 5.56 2.78
CA ARG A 104 13.87 4.33 3.50
C ARG A 104 15.14 4.51 4.32
N ALA A 105 16.15 5.17 3.77
CA ALA A 105 17.37 5.48 4.53
C ALA A 105 17.08 6.37 5.75
N ARG A 106 16.13 7.31 5.63
CA ARG A 106 15.73 8.23 6.71
C ARG A 106 14.81 7.58 7.75
N TRP A 107 13.93 6.67 7.33
CA TRP A 107 12.91 6.00 8.15
C TRP A 107 12.92 4.47 7.99
N PRO A 108 14.04 3.80 8.28
CA PRO A 108 14.17 2.36 8.03
C PRO A 108 13.15 1.53 8.83
N ALA A 109 12.80 1.97 10.04
CA ALA A 109 11.82 1.30 10.88
C ALA A 109 10.42 1.22 10.24
N LEU A 110 10.03 2.18 9.40
CA LEU A 110 8.73 2.13 8.71
C LEU A 110 8.62 0.90 7.81
N PHE A 111 9.74 0.40 7.28
CA PHE A 111 9.80 -0.74 6.38
C PHE A 111 9.95 -2.08 7.13
N ALA A 112 9.55 -2.12 8.40
CA ALA A 112 9.21 -3.36 9.11
C ALA A 112 7.71 -3.66 8.95
N LEU A 113 7.34 -4.94 8.78
CA LEU A 113 5.94 -5.34 8.56
C LEU A 113 4.98 -4.80 9.63
N SER A 114 5.38 -4.88 10.91
CA SER A 114 4.61 -4.34 12.04
C SER A 114 4.41 -2.84 11.95
N GLN A 115 5.43 -2.08 11.55
CA GLN A 115 5.34 -0.62 11.42
C GLN A 115 4.52 -0.16 10.22
N VAL A 116 4.51 -0.91 9.11
CA VAL A 116 3.60 -0.61 7.99
C VAL A 116 2.15 -0.70 8.46
N GLU A 117 1.82 -1.70 9.26
CA GLU A 117 0.48 -1.86 9.83
C GLU A 117 0.12 -0.72 10.80
N GLU A 118 1.02 -0.38 11.73
CA GLU A 118 0.78 0.74 12.66
C GLU A 118 0.67 2.09 11.93
N GLU A 119 1.52 2.34 10.92
CA GLU A 119 1.46 3.59 10.16
C GLU A 119 0.16 3.70 9.38
N PHE A 120 -0.27 2.62 8.72
CA PHE A 120 -1.57 2.57 8.07
C PHE A 120 -2.71 2.81 9.06
N ARG A 121 -2.64 2.22 10.26
CA ARG A 121 -3.63 2.42 11.31
C ARG A 121 -3.66 3.87 11.81
N ARG A 122 -2.50 4.53 11.96
CA ARG A 122 -2.44 5.97 12.32
C ARG A 122 -3.09 6.86 11.27
N ILE A 123 -2.98 6.49 9.98
CA ILE A 123 -3.56 7.26 8.87
C ILE A 123 -5.07 7.03 8.72
N THR A 124 -5.51 5.76 8.83
CA THR A 124 -6.87 5.35 8.43
C THR A 124 -7.77 4.97 9.59
N LEU A 125 -7.20 4.81 10.79
CA LEU A 125 -7.84 4.29 12.00
C LEU A 125 -8.36 2.85 11.86
N LYS A 126 -7.89 2.10 10.86
CA LYS A 126 -8.25 0.70 10.64
C LYS A 126 -7.05 -0.23 10.75
N PRO A 127 -7.22 -1.45 11.30
CA PRO A 127 -6.17 -2.46 11.24
C PRO A 127 -6.02 -2.96 9.80
N LEU A 128 -4.78 -3.04 9.31
CA LEU A 128 -4.52 -3.29 7.89
C LEU A 128 -4.86 -4.72 7.48
N GLN A 129 -4.11 -5.68 8.02
CA GLN A 129 -4.14 -7.07 7.57
C GLN A 129 -5.46 -7.74 7.91
N SER A 130 -5.93 -7.59 9.15
CA SER A 130 -7.17 -8.24 9.61
C SER A 130 -8.41 -7.73 8.87
N THR A 131 -8.49 -6.43 8.55
CA THR A 131 -9.59 -5.89 7.75
C THR A 131 -9.51 -6.42 6.31
N PHE A 132 -8.34 -6.27 5.67
CA PHE A 132 -8.14 -6.65 4.27
C PHE A 132 -8.41 -8.15 4.04
N LEU A 133 -7.74 -9.01 4.80
CA LEU A 133 -7.85 -10.46 4.66
C LEU A 133 -9.22 -10.95 5.11
N GLY A 134 -9.77 -10.40 6.18
CA GLY A 134 -11.12 -10.74 6.63
C GLY A 134 -12.19 -10.48 5.56
N LYS A 135 -12.10 -9.33 4.86
CA LYS A 135 -13.01 -9.01 3.75
C LYS A 135 -12.73 -9.85 2.51
N LEU A 136 -11.46 -10.11 2.19
CA LEU A 136 -11.09 -11.00 1.09
C LEU A 136 -11.68 -12.41 1.28
N ASP A 137 -11.52 -12.97 2.48
CA ASP A 137 -12.04 -14.29 2.83
C ASP A 137 -13.57 -14.29 2.84
N GLN A 138 -14.19 -13.24 3.40
CA GLN A 138 -15.65 -13.07 3.40
C GLN A 138 -16.23 -13.14 1.98
N TYR A 139 -15.59 -12.46 1.00
CA TYR A 139 -16.09 -12.38 -0.37
C TYR A 139 -15.55 -13.47 -1.31
N THR A 140 -14.63 -14.31 -0.85
CA THR A 140 -14.01 -15.36 -1.65
C THR A 140 -15.03 -16.29 -2.31
N PRO A 141 -16.07 -16.82 -1.62
CA PRO A 141 -17.07 -17.68 -2.25
C PRO A 141 -17.79 -17.01 -3.43
N GLN A 142 -18.21 -15.76 -3.27
CA GLN A 142 -18.91 -14.97 -4.29
C GLN A 142 -17.99 -14.64 -5.46
N LEU A 143 -16.73 -14.26 -5.17
CA LEU A 143 -15.72 -13.99 -6.20
C LEU A 143 -15.45 -15.24 -7.05
N LEU A 144 -15.22 -16.39 -6.42
CA LEU A 144 -15.03 -17.66 -7.13
C LEU A 144 -16.25 -18.02 -7.99
N SER A 145 -17.47 -17.82 -7.48
CA SER A 145 -18.70 -18.02 -8.25
C SER A 145 -18.81 -17.06 -9.45
N LEU A 146 -18.43 -15.80 -9.30
CA LEU A 146 -18.40 -14.83 -10.40
C LEU A 146 -17.36 -15.21 -11.46
N PHE A 147 -16.19 -15.69 -11.04
CA PHE A 147 -15.13 -16.08 -11.96
C PHE A 147 -15.55 -17.26 -12.82
N ARG A 148 -16.13 -18.31 -12.22
CA ARG A 148 -16.61 -19.51 -12.95
C ARG A 148 -17.76 -19.22 -13.91
N ARG A 149 -18.56 -18.18 -13.66
CA ARG A 149 -19.65 -17.76 -14.56
C ARG A 149 -19.13 -16.91 -15.74
N LYS A 150 -17.89 -16.43 -15.69
CA LYS A 150 -17.34 -15.57 -16.72
C LYS A 150 -16.97 -16.41 -17.95
N GLY A 151 -17.57 -16.09 -19.09
CA GLY A 151 -17.23 -16.74 -20.36
C GLY A 151 -16.14 -16.01 -21.16
N GLY A 152 -15.86 -16.53 -22.36
CA GLY A 152 -14.99 -15.92 -23.36
C GLY A 152 -13.50 -15.96 -22.99
N ALA A 153 -12.72 -15.05 -23.58
CA ALA A 153 -11.27 -15.03 -23.39
C ALA A 153 -10.84 -14.74 -21.94
N VAL A 154 -11.60 -13.93 -21.20
CA VAL A 154 -11.35 -13.67 -19.77
C VAL A 154 -11.72 -14.89 -18.94
N GLY A 155 -12.84 -15.57 -19.25
CA GLY A 155 -13.24 -16.81 -18.60
C GLY A 155 -12.15 -17.88 -18.64
N ARG A 156 -11.58 -18.14 -19.82
CA ARG A 156 -10.49 -19.12 -19.96
C ARG A 156 -9.28 -18.81 -19.07
N LYS A 157 -8.86 -17.53 -19.00
CA LYS A 157 -7.76 -17.12 -18.12
C LYS A 157 -8.10 -17.26 -16.63
N LEU A 158 -9.38 -17.04 -16.28
CA LEU A 158 -9.86 -17.25 -14.91
C LEU A 158 -9.84 -18.75 -14.58
N ASP A 159 -10.30 -19.61 -15.47
CA ASP A 159 -10.26 -21.06 -15.28
C ASP A 159 -8.80 -21.55 -15.09
N GLU A 160 -7.87 -21.10 -15.95
CA GLU A 160 -6.43 -21.36 -15.81
C GLU A 160 -5.87 -20.89 -14.44
N THR A 161 -6.35 -19.75 -13.93
CA THR A 161 -5.96 -19.24 -12.60
C THR A 161 -6.56 -20.10 -11.48
N LEU A 162 -7.79 -20.58 -11.65
CA LEU A 162 -8.48 -21.41 -10.67
C LEU A 162 -7.93 -22.84 -10.62
N ASP A 163 -7.27 -23.32 -11.67
CA ASP A 163 -6.58 -24.61 -11.67
C ASP A 163 -5.47 -24.71 -10.63
N MET A 164 -4.94 -23.58 -10.15
CA MET A 164 -4.01 -23.56 -9.01
C MET A 164 -4.63 -24.23 -7.76
N LEU A 165 -5.95 -24.08 -7.58
CA LEU A 165 -6.68 -24.65 -6.45
C LEU A 165 -6.80 -26.18 -6.49
N ASN A 166 -6.62 -26.78 -7.68
CA ASN A 166 -6.59 -28.22 -7.83
C ASN A 166 -5.24 -28.80 -7.37
N LYS A 167 -4.18 -27.99 -7.39
CA LYS A 167 -2.82 -28.39 -6.97
C LYS A 167 -2.61 -28.14 -5.49
N ASP A 168 -3.07 -26.99 -4.99
CA ASP A 168 -3.01 -26.62 -3.59
C ASP A 168 -4.27 -25.83 -3.21
N ASN A 169 -4.99 -26.34 -2.21
CA ASN A 169 -6.22 -25.73 -1.69
C ASN A 169 -6.01 -25.14 -0.28
N SER A 170 -4.77 -24.78 0.05
CA SER A 170 -4.43 -23.96 1.21
C SER A 170 -5.17 -22.61 1.19
N ILE A 171 -5.20 -21.94 2.33
CA ILE A 171 -5.84 -20.63 2.45
C ILE A 171 -5.08 -19.61 1.59
N GLU A 172 -3.75 -19.70 1.60
CA GLU A 172 -2.79 -18.89 0.89
C GLU A 172 -3.01 -19.02 -0.63
N SER A 173 -3.02 -20.24 -1.17
CA SER A 173 -3.28 -20.51 -2.59
C SER A 173 -4.68 -20.06 -3.01
N ARG A 174 -5.69 -20.22 -2.13
CA ARG A 174 -7.05 -19.71 -2.40
C ARG A 174 -7.08 -18.20 -2.51
N ARG A 175 -6.48 -17.49 -1.56
CA ARG A 175 -6.40 -16.02 -1.58
C ARG A 175 -5.62 -15.53 -2.79
N GLU A 176 -4.51 -16.18 -3.15
CA GLU A 176 -3.75 -15.86 -4.36
C GLU A 176 -4.58 -16.00 -5.63
N ALA A 177 -5.29 -17.13 -5.81
CA ALA A 177 -6.16 -17.35 -6.96
C ALA A 177 -7.27 -16.29 -7.03
N VAL A 178 -7.83 -15.91 -5.88
CA VAL A 178 -8.86 -14.86 -5.82
C VAL A 178 -8.29 -13.50 -6.20
N VAL A 179 -7.11 -13.13 -5.72
CA VAL A 179 -6.45 -11.85 -6.07
C VAL A 179 -6.12 -11.80 -7.57
N ARG A 180 -5.48 -12.84 -8.11
CA ARG A 180 -5.17 -12.91 -9.55
C ARG A 180 -6.45 -12.89 -10.40
N GLY A 181 -7.47 -13.65 -9.98
CA GLY A 181 -8.76 -13.70 -10.63
C GLY A 181 -9.49 -12.35 -10.60
N LEU A 182 -9.43 -11.63 -9.49
CA LEU A 182 -10.01 -10.28 -9.36
C LEU A 182 -9.40 -9.31 -10.38
N ILE A 183 -8.07 -9.30 -10.50
CA ILE A 183 -7.35 -8.44 -11.45
C ILE A 183 -7.83 -8.74 -12.89
N LEU A 184 -7.88 -10.02 -13.26
CA LEU A 184 -8.37 -10.46 -14.58
C LEU A 184 -9.85 -10.10 -14.81
N TYR A 185 -10.70 -10.31 -13.81
CA TYR A 185 -12.13 -10.03 -13.88
C TYR A 185 -12.41 -8.54 -14.11
N LEU A 186 -11.60 -7.67 -13.51
CA LEU A 186 -11.65 -6.21 -13.70
C LEU A 186 -11.07 -5.77 -15.06
N GLY A 187 -10.55 -6.69 -15.87
CA GLY A 187 -9.94 -6.41 -17.16
C GLY A 187 -8.53 -5.82 -17.04
N GLU A 188 -7.87 -6.05 -15.92
CA GLU A 188 -6.50 -5.63 -15.63
C GLU A 188 -5.56 -6.86 -15.76
N LYS A 189 -4.24 -6.64 -15.74
CA LYS A 189 -3.26 -7.70 -16.02
C LYS A 189 -2.43 -8.04 -14.77
N PRO A 190 -2.49 -9.28 -14.25
CA PRO A 190 -1.75 -9.66 -13.05
C PRO A 190 -0.23 -9.75 -13.29
N GLU A 191 0.22 -10.03 -14.52
CA GLU A 191 1.64 -10.24 -14.85
C GLU A 191 2.48 -8.96 -14.71
N GLY A 192 1.84 -7.79 -14.85
CA GLY A 192 2.46 -6.50 -14.61
C GLY A 192 2.52 -6.10 -13.14
N PHE A 193 1.91 -6.89 -12.25
CA PHE A 193 1.74 -6.59 -10.83
C PHE A 193 2.49 -7.57 -9.93
N ILE A 194 2.22 -8.88 -10.10
CA ILE A 194 2.85 -9.99 -9.38
C ILE A 194 3.82 -10.67 -10.36
N LYS A 195 5.12 -10.43 -10.16
CA LYS A 195 6.18 -11.02 -10.98
C LYS A 195 6.76 -12.24 -10.28
N VAL A 196 7.05 -13.30 -11.03
CA VAL A 196 7.62 -14.54 -10.50
C VAL A 196 9.01 -14.71 -11.10
N TYR A 197 9.99 -15.00 -10.25
CA TYR A 197 11.38 -15.22 -10.60
C TYR A 197 11.85 -16.55 -10.04
N GLN A 198 12.68 -17.24 -10.82
CA GLN A 198 13.38 -18.44 -10.39
C GLN A 198 14.86 -18.11 -10.38
N ILE A 199 15.52 -18.37 -9.26
CA ILE A 199 16.95 -18.10 -9.09
C ILE A 199 17.66 -19.42 -8.87
N PHE A 200 18.39 -19.88 -9.88
CA PHE A 200 19.18 -21.11 -9.84
C PHE A 200 20.66 -20.84 -9.61
N ASP A 201 21.17 -19.70 -10.10
CA ASP A 201 22.58 -19.33 -10.00
C ASP A 201 22.78 -17.82 -9.80
N ASN A 202 24.05 -17.39 -9.86
CA ASN A 202 24.44 -15.99 -9.70
C ASN A 202 24.00 -15.11 -10.88
N ASP A 203 23.85 -15.68 -12.07
CA ASP A 203 23.44 -14.94 -13.26
C ASP A 203 21.94 -14.62 -13.18
N ASP A 204 21.12 -15.59 -12.75
CA ASP A 204 19.71 -15.36 -12.44
C ASP A 204 19.53 -14.31 -11.33
N ALA A 205 20.38 -14.38 -10.29
CA ALA A 205 20.36 -13.41 -9.21
C ALA A 205 20.68 -11.99 -9.72
N ALA A 206 21.67 -11.85 -10.60
CA ALA A 206 22.02 -10.58 -11.22
C ALA A 206 20.87 -10.05 -12.11
N ALA A 207 20.27 -10.91 -12.93
CA ALA A 207 19.12 -10.56 -13.76
C ALA A 207 17.90 -10.14 -12.92
N PHE A 208 17.67 -10.80 -11.78
CA PHE A 208 16.63 -10.43 -10.84
C PHE A 208 16.87 -9.04 -10.23
N GLN A 209 18.11 -8.73 -9.83
CA GLN A 209 18.46 -7.40 -9.32
C GLN A 209 18.25 -6.30 -10.37
N GLU A 210 18.65 -6.54 -11.61
CA GLU A 210 18.37 -5.62 -12.73
C GLU A 210 16.85 -5.44 -12.90
N ALA A 211 16.07 -6.52 -12.81
CA ALA A 211 14.63 -6.45 -12.94
C ALA A 211 13.95 -5.65 -11.82
N ILE A 212 14.44 -5.70 -10.58
CA ILE A 212 13.95 -4.89 -9.45
C ILE A 212 14.05 -3.39 -9.78
N SER A 213 15.18 -2.94 -10.36
CA SER A 213 15.40 -1.52 -10.70
C SER A 213 14.35 -0.92 -11.65
N THR A 214 13.67 -1.79 -12.43
CA THR A 214 12.61 -1.38 -13.36
C THR A 214 11.21 -1.37 -12.74
N MET A 215 11.07 -1.86 -11.51
CA MET A 215 9.77 -1.97 -10.84
C MET A 215 9.34 -0.63 -10.26
N VAL A 216 8.06 -0.30 -10.41
CA VAL A 216 7.51 0.97 -9.89
C VAL A 216 6.68 0.72 -8.65
N LEU A 217 5.81 -0.29 -8.70
CA LEU A 217 4.94 -0.69 -7.59
C LEU A 217 4.52 -2.14 -7.86
N ASN A 218 5.33 -3.09 -7.38
CA ASN A 218 5.23 -4.49 -7.77
C ASN A 218 5.38 -5.42 -6.57
N ILE A 219 4.69 -6.55 -6.62
CA ILE A 219 4.95 -7.72 -5.78
C ILE A 219 5.83 -8.65 -6.61
N PHE A 220 6.86 -9.22 -6.00
CA PHE A 220 7.68 -10.23 -6.63
C PHE A 220 7.73 -11.48 -5.77
N MET A 221 7.83 -12.64 -6.43
CA MET A 221 7.96 -13.95 -5.81
C MET A 221 9.26 -14.57 -6.30
N VAL A 222 10.07 -15.07 -5.39
CA VAL A 222 11.33 -15.73 -5.70
C VAL A 222 11.24 -17.19 -5.26
N SER A 223 11.42 -18.11 -6.20
CA SER A 223 11.63 -19.52 -5.93
C SER A 223 13.12 -19.82 -6.04
N LYS A 224 13.70 -20.39 -4.98
CA LYS A 224 14.99 -21.10 -5.08
C LYS A 224 14.70 -22.53 -5.56
N ALA A 225 15.69 -23.19 -6.17
CA ALA A 225 15.52 -24.47 -6.86
C ALA A 225 14.75 -25.53 -6.05
N LYS A 226 14.02 -26.40 -6.78
CA LYS A 226 13.11 -27.45 -6.27
C LYS A 226 13.73 -28.50 -5.33
N ASP A 227 15.04 -28.47 -5.07
CA ASP A 227 15.73 -29.50 -4.27
C ASP A 227 15.82 -29.18 -2.76
N GLU A 228 15.49 -27.96 -2.32
CA GLU A 228 15.66 -27.59 -0.90
C GLU A 228 14.36 -27.43 -0.10
N GLY A 229 13.18 -27.64 -0.71
CA GLY A 229 11.90 -27.56 0.00
C GLY A 229 11.60 -26.18 0.62
N LEU A 230 12.27 -25.12 0.13
CA LEU A 230 12.06 -23.75 0.59
C LEU A 230 10.82 -23.15 -0.08
N ASP A 231 9.91 -22.61 0.73
CA ASP A 231 8.73 -21.88 0.27
C ASP A 231 9.13 -20.66 -0.57
N ASN A 232 8.26 -20.29 -1.51
CA ASN A 232 8.41 -19.07 -2.31
C ASN A 232 8.53 -17.86 -1.39
N GLN A 233 9.62 -17.10 -1.53
CA GLN A 233 9.80 -15.87 -0.77
C GLN A 233 9.15 -14.70 -1.52
N ILE A 234 8.31 -13.94 -0.84
CA ILE A 234 7.55 -12.84 -1.43
C ILE A 234 8.10 -11.51 -0.92
N GLY A 235 8.25 -10.55 -1.83
CA GLY A 235 8.65 -9.20 -1.54
C GLY A 235 7.89 -8.15 -2.31
N ILE A 236 8.15 -6.90 -1.96
CA ILE A 236 7.55 -5.71 -2.57
C ILE A 236 8.68 -4.80 -3.04
N ALA A 237 8.57 -4.33 -4.28
CA ALA A 237 9.45 -3.34 -4.85
C ALA A 237 8.69 -2.04 -5.20
N ILE A 238 9.27 -0.90 -4.83
CA ILE A 238 8.71 0.43 -5.09
C ILE A 238 9.83 1.35 -5.58
N GLU A 239 9.61 2.04 -6.70
CA GLU A 239 10.59 2.97 -7.31
C GLU A 239 12.00 2.36 -7.49
N GLY A 240 12.07 1.12 -7.94
CA GLY A 240 13.33 0.42 -8.19
C GLY A 240 13.99 -0.20 -6.95
N GLU A 241 13.36 -0.09 -5.77
CA GLU A 241 13.92 -0.57 -4.51
C GLU A 241 13.11 -1.74 -3.94
N GLU A 242 13.78 -2.80 -3.50
CA GLU A 242 13.16 -3.81 -2.63
C GLU A 242 12.88 -3.21 -1.25
N VAL A 243 11.61 -2.96 -0.93
CA VAL A 243 11.22 -2.29 0.32
C VAL A 243 10.78 -3.25 1.42
N LEU A 244 10.26 -4.42 1.06
CA LEU A 244 9.86 -5.49 1.99
C LEU A 244 10.18 -6.85 1.37
N PHE A 245 10.54 -7.82 2.21
CA PHE A 245 10.84 -9.19 1.82
C PHE A 245 10.45 -10.17 2.94
N GLY A 246 10.28 -11.45 2.62
CA GLY A 246 9.87 -12.48 3.58
C GLY A 246 8.39 -12.39 3.98
N ILE A 247 7.53 -11.92 3.08
CA ILE A 247 6.09 -11.86 3.29
C ILE A 247 5.49 -13.27 3.10
N SER A 248 4.52 -13.64 3.94
CA SER A 248 3.93 -14.98 4.00
C SER A 248 3.24 -15.44 2.71
N ASP A 249 2.38 -14.60 2.13
CA ASP A 249 1.63 -14.92 0.93
C ASP A 249 1.30 -13.67 0.09
N VAL A 250 0.77 -13.90 -1.12
CA VAL A 250 0.44 -12.84 -2.09
C VAL A 250 -0.63 -11.89 -1.56
N ALA A 251 -1.58 -12.36 -0.75
CA ALA A 251 -2.64 -11.51 -0.21
C ALA A 251 -2.12 -10.60 0.90
N HIS A 252 -1.23 -11.10 1.76
CA HIS A 252 -0.49 -10.27 2.71
C HIS A 252 0.37 -9.24 1.98
N ALA A 253 1.06 -9.63 0.90
CA ALA A 253 1.82 -8.67 0.08
C ALA A 253 0.91 -7.59 -0.55
N CYS A 254 -0.30 -7.94 -0.99
CA CYS A 254 -1.28 -6.95 -1.45
C CYS A 254 -1.71 -6.00 -0.33
N ALA A 255 -1.96 -6.52 0.89
CA ALA A 255 -2.30 -5.73 2.06
C ALA A 255 -1.17 -4.76 2.45
N PHE A 256 0.07 -5.24 2.55
CA PHE A 256 1.22 -4.38 2.84
C PHE A 256 1.49 -3.37 1.74
N LEU A 257 1.31 -3.73 0.47
CA LEU A 257 1.51 -2.81 -0.64
C LEU A 257 0.50 -1.66 -0.61
N ILE A 258 -0.78 -1.93 -0.32
CA ILE A 258 -1.75 -0.85 -0.12
C ILE A 258 -1.42 -0.06 1.15
N GLY A 259 -0.97 -0.70 2.24
CA GLY A 259 -0.47 -0.01 3.43
C GLY A 259 0.65 1.00 3.12
N LEU A 260 1.70 0.56 2.42
CA LEU A 260 2.79 1.40 1.95
C LEU A 260 2.32 2.50 1.00
N THR A 261 1.33 2.23 0.17
CA THR A 261 0.74 3.23 -0.74
C THR A 261 0.10 4.40 0.02
N TYR A 262 -0.44 4.18 1.23
CA TYR A 262 -0.92 5.23 2.12
C TYR A 262 0.22 5.88 2.90
N ALA A 263 1.12 5.07 3.47
CA ALA A 263 2.25 5.54 4.26
C ALA A 263 3.16 6.51 3.47
N LEU A 264 3.40 6.18 2.20
CA LEU A 264 4.27 6.92 1.28
C LEU A 264 3.52 7.87 0.34
N GLU A 265 2.20 8.07 0.52
CA GLU A 265 1.38 9.00 -0.29
C GLU A 265 1.48 8.77 -1.82
N LEU A 266 1.66 7.51 -2.22
CA LEU A 266 1.89 7.12 -3.62
C LEU A 266 0.61 7.25 -4.46
N SER A 267 0.72 7.27 -5.78
CA SER A 267 -0.47 7.20 -6.65
C SER A 267 -0.78 5.74 -6.99
N TYR A 268 -2.08 5.37 -7.07
CA TYR A 268 -2.44 4.05 -7.57
C TYR A 268 -1.96 3.84 -9.02
N PRO A 269 -1.41 2.66 -9.36
CA PRO A 269 -0.98 2.38 -10.72
C PRO A 269 -2.15 2.49 -11.68
N LYS A 270 -1.99 3.27 -12.77
CA LYS A 270 -3.06 3.46 -13.77
C LYS A 270 -3.56 2.14 -14.37
N LYS A 271 -2.68 1.14 -14.48
CA LYS A 271 -2.95 -0.20 -15.01
C LYS A 271 -3.74 -1.10 -14.04
N LEU A 272 -3.83 -0.71 -12.76
CA LEU A 272 -4.48 -1.47 -11.68
C LEU A 272 -5.46 -0.59 -10.89
N LYS A 273 -6.00 0.45 -11.53
CA LYS A 273 -6.83 1.46 -10.86
C LYS A 273 -8.08 0.84 -10.23
N TYR A 274 -8.68 -0.18 -10.86
CA TYR A 274 -9.88 -0.82 -10.36
C TYR A 274 -9.54 -1.81 -9.24
N THR A 275 -8.45 -2.56 -9.37
CA THR A 275 -7.97 -3.47 -8.31
C THR A 275 -7.66 -2.69 -7.03
N PHE A 276 -6.91 -1.59 -7.12
CA PHE A 276 -6.62 -0.76 -5.96
C PHE A 276 -7.86 -0.07 -5.38
N GLU A 277 -8.86 0.26 -6.22
CA GLU A 277 -10.14 0.77 -5.75
C GLU A 277 -10.95 -0.30 -5.00
N VAL A 278 -10.92 -1.57 -5.42
CA VAL A 278 -11.49 -2.71 -4.68
C VAL A 278 -10.78 -2.90 -3.34
N PHE A 279 -9.44 -2.93 -3.35
CA PHE A 279 -8.63 -3.06 -2.15
C PHE A 279 -9.00 -1.98 -1.12
N GLN A 280 -9.08 -0.73 -1.57
CA GLN A 280 -9.48 0.38 -0.70
C GLN A 280 -10.92 0.27 -0.23
N LYS A 281 -11.89 0.24 -1.16
CA LYS A 281 -13.29 0.52 -0.83
C LYS A 281 -14.07 -0.70 -0.36
N ILE A 282 -13.66 -1.89 -0.83
CA ILE A 282 -14.34 -3.15 -0.50
C ILE A 282 -13.56 -3.91 0.56
N PHE A 283 -12.24 -4.09 0.39
CA PHE A 283 -11.46 -4.90 1.32
C PHE A 283 -11.00 -4.14 2.58
N LEU A 284 -10.70 -2.85 2.48
CA LEU A 284 -10.40 -2.00 3.65
C LEU A 284 -11.62 -1.20 4.13
N GLU A 285 -12.72 -1.22 3.37
CA GLU A 285 -13.94 -0.47 3.66
C GLU A 285 -13.64 1.03 3.89
N LEU A 286 -12.70 1.59 3.13
CA LEU A 286 -12.33 3.00 3.13
C LEU A 286 -13.11 3.74 2.03
N GLU A 287 -14.42 3.85 2.23
CA GLU A 287 -15.31 4.63 1.37
C GLU A 287 -15.33 6.10 1.82
N ASP A 288 -14.91 6.98 0.92
CA ASP A 288 -15.17 8.41 1.08
C ASP A 288 -16.57 8.70 0.55
N VAL A 289 -17.41 9.27 1.42
CA VAL A 289 -18.78 9.69 1.09
C VAL A 289 -18.81 10.64 -0.12
N ASN A 290 -17.71 11.37 -0.37
CA ASN A 290 -17.59 12.33 -1.47
C ASN A 290 -17.03 11.73 -2.76
N LEU A 291 -16.53 10.48 -2.74
CA LEU A 291 -15.88 9.84 -3.89
C LEU A 291 -16.65 8.63 -4.37
N LYS A 292 -17.51 8.91 -5.35
CA LYS A 292 -18.24 7.86 -6.06
C LYS A 292 -17.28 6.79 -6.56
N MET A 293 -17.63 5.56 -6.24
CA MET A 293 -17.02 4.36 -6.77
C MET A 293 -17.12 4.35 -8.30
N SER A 294 -16.09 3.86 -8.99
CA SER A 294 -16.23 3.63 -10.43
C SER A 294 -17.35 2.62 -10.70
N SER A 295 -18.07 2.77 -11.82
CA SER A 295 -19.21 1.89 -12.15
C SER A 295 -18.83 0.41 -12.08
N LYS A 296 -17.68 0.05 -12.66
CA LYS A 296 -17.15 -1.32 -12.63
C LYS A 296 -16.97 -1.88 -11.21
N VAL A 297 -16.44 -1.08 -10.28
CA VAL A 297 -16.23 -1.51 -8.89
C VAL A 297 -17.56 -1.51 -8.12
N HIS A 298 -18.47 -0.59 -8.45
CA HIS A 298 -19.82 -0.56 -7.88
C HIS A 298 -20.64 -1.79 -8.26
N ASP A 299 -20.64 -2.15 -9.55
CA ASP A 299 -21.31 -3.35 -10.05
C ASP A 299 -20.75 -4.60 -9.37
N LEU A 300 -19.43 -4.68 -9.20
CA LEU A 300 -18.78 -5.76 -8.44
C LEU A 300 -19.29 -5.79 -7.00
N LYS A 301 -19.30 -4.66 -6.29
CA LYS A 301 -19.79 -4.58 -4.91
C LYS A 301 -21.24 -5.09 -4.81
N VAL A 302 -22.13 -4.69 -5.72
CA VAL A 302 -23.51 -5.20 -5.74
C VAL A 302 -23.55 -6.72 -5.92
N MET A 303 -22.76 -7.27 -6.84
CA MET A 303 -22.69 -8.72 -7.07
C MET A 303 -22.10 -9.50 -5.90
N LEU A 304 -21.28 -8.88 -5.05
CA LEU A 304 -20.72 -9.52 -3.85
C LEU A 304 -21.72 -9.59 -2.69
N HIS A 305 -22.76 -8.76 -2.72
CA HIS A 305 -23.83 -8.72 -1.71
C HIS A 305 -25.14 -9.36 -2.16
N ALA A 306 -25.17 -9.88 -3.40
CA ALA A 306 -26.31 -10.61 -3.97
C ALA A 306 -26.22 -12.10 -3.63
#